data_AF-A0A917TDN5-F1
#
_entry.id   AF-A0A917TDN5-F1
#
_cell.length_a   1.000
_cell.length_b   1.000
_cell.length_c   1.000
_cell.angle_alpha   90.00
_cell.angle_beta   90.00
_cell.angle_gamma   90.00
#
_symmetry.space_group_name_H-M   'P 1'
#
loop_
_entity.id
_entity.type
_entity.pdbx_description
1 polymer ?
#
loop_
_entity_poly.entity_id
_entity_poly.type
_entity_poly.pdbx_seq_one_letter_code
_entity_poly.pdbx_strand_id
1 'polypeptide(L)'
;MVDLDAAIGYVVAHGDAVDRARLAYLRTGQAPPADVLDKAEIGQVTGGGWPAYWGTDVPSVDATCFRLAELDDLGAIGRPAARKALAWLGRSQRPDGMWEEDAKLAGVAPPWAQPGDDEARLYLTTNAAFWLVVGGPPDGDDGEHATRIARAAEAFRASLRSDGSWPSFLVTGWLGCALLYHLGWFYESAQIQVALADRVPEMTAADTASLFSALRRIGMSTEDWLLTAARRRLSETQRSDGGWESDDGDQFNVHTTLTAIRALR
;
A
#
# COMPACT_ATOMS: atom_id res chain seq x y z
N MET A 1 -2.39 -18.19 17.59
CA MET A 1 -2.13 -18.70 16.23
C MET A 1 -3.24 -18.15 15.35
N VAL A 2 -2.92 -17.65 14.15
CA VAL A 2 -3.95 -17.14 13.24
C VAL A 2 -4.75 -18.29 12.64
N ASP A 3 -6.08 -18.18 12.67
CA ASP A 3 -7.01 -19.08 12.00
C ASP A 3 -7.32 -18.55 10.59
N LEU A 4 -6.56 -19.02 9.60
CA LEU A 4 -6.75 -18.61 8.20
C LEU A 4 -8.06 -19.17 7.60
N ASP A 5 -8.58 -20.30 8.10
CA ASP A 5 -9.82 -20.88 7.57
C ASP A 5 -11.02 -20.06 8.03
N ALA A 6 -11.03 -19.59 9.29
CA ALA A 6 -12.01 -18.63 9.78
C ALA A 6 -11.95 -17.30 9.00
N ALA A 7 -10.75 -16.77 8.74
CA ALA A 7 -10.59 -15.55 7.94
C ALA A 7 -11.14 -15.69 6.51
N ILE A 8 -10.88 -16.82 5.86
CA ILE A 8 -11.45 -17.15 4.55
C ILE A 8 -12.98 -17.21 4.64
N GLY A 9 -13.51 -17.87 5.67
CA GLY A 9 -14.95 -17.94 5.93
C GLY A 9 -15.58 -16.55 6.11
N TYR A 10 -14.92 -15.67 6.85
CA TYR A 10 -15.36 -14.29 7.06
C TYR A 10 -15.50 -13.52 5.75
N VAL A 11 -14.50 -13.57 4.88
CA VAL A 11 -14.53 -12.88 3.57
C VAL A 11 -15.59 -13.49 2.66
N VAL A 12 -15.79 -14.80 2.67
CA VAL A 12 -16.85 -15.45 1.87
C VAL A 12 -18.24 -14.97 2.31
N ALA A 13 -18.46 -14.83 3.61
CA ALA A 13 -19.74 -14.44 4.18
C ALA A 13 -20.07 -12.95 4.02
N HIS A 14 -19.07 -12.06 4.12
CA HIS A 14 -19.29 -10.61 4.19
C HIS A 14 -18.80 -9.83 2.96
N GLY A 15 -17.91 -10.40 2.15
CA GLY A 15 -17.35 -9.73 0.98
C GLY A 15 -18.30 -9.65 -0.19
N ASP A 16 -18.06 -8.69 -1.08
CA ASP A 16 -18.78 -8.58 -2.34
C ASP A 16 -18.20 -9.52 -3.43
N ALA A 17 -18.59 -9.32 -4.70
CA ALA A 17 -18.06 -10.12 -5.80
C ALA A 17 -16.57 -9.86 -6.09
N VAL A 18 -16.10 -8.62 -5.90
CA VAL A 18 -14.70 -8.22 -6.07
C VAL A 18 -13.86 -8.80 -4.93
N ASP A 19 -14.33 -8.71 -3.70
CA ASP A 19 -13.63 -9.26 -2.52
C ASP A 19 -13.45 -10.77 -2.62
N ARG A 20 -14.49 -11.51 -3.03
CA ARG A 20 -14.38 -12.96 -3.23
C ARG A 20 -13.43 -13.33 -4.37
N ALA A 21 -13.32 -12.49 -5.40
CA ALA A 21 -12.35 -12.70 -6.47
C ALA A 21 -10.91 -12.41 -6.02
N ARG A 22 -10.69 -11.34 -5.23
CA ARG A 22 -9.41 -11.06 -4.55
C ARG A 22 -8.99 -12.27 -3.70
N LEU A 23 -9.90 -12.77 -2.88
CA LEU A 23 -9.67 -13.97 -2.08
C LEU A 23 -9.30 -15.20 -2.94
N ALA A 24 -10.02 -15.45 -4.03
CA ALA A 24 -9.76 -16.59 -4.91
C ALA A 24 -8.34 -16.51 -5.52
N TYR A 25 -7.95 -15.32 -5.97
CA TYR A 25 -6.62 -15.07 -6.50
C TYR A 25 -5.55 -15.24 -5.41
N LEU A 26 -5.69 -14.61 -4.24
CA LEU A 26 -4.74 -14.73 -3.14
C LEU A 26 -4.55 -16.18 -2.65
N ARG A 27 -5.58 -17.03 -2.77
CA ARG A 27 -5.50 -18.43 -2.34
C ARG A 27 -4.88 -19.37 -3.36
N THR A 28 -5.17 -19.17 -4.64
CA THR A 28 -4.94 -20.18 -5.68
C THR A 28 -4.37 -19.64 -6.98
N GLY A 29 -4.17 -18.33 -7.10
CA GLY A 29 -3.82 -17.66 -8.35
C GLY A 29 -4.95 -17.70 -9.40
N GLN A 30 -6.18 -18.04 -9.00
CA GLN A 30 -7.31 -18.10 -9.92
C GLN A 30 -7.58 -16.71 -10.51
N ALA A 31 -7.49 -16.60 -11.84
CA ALA A 31 -7.77 -15.36 -12.56
C ALA A 31 -9.22 -14.89 -12.30
N PRO A 32 -9.43 -13.61 -11.94
CA PRO A 32 -10.76 -13.05 -11.79
C PRO A 32 -11.54 -13.02 -13.11
N PRO A 33 -12.89 -13.11 -13.07
CA PRO A 33 -13.74 -12.84 -14.21
C PRO A 33 -13.50 -11.44 -14.80
N ALA A 34 -13.70 -11.28 -16.11
CA ALA A 34 -13.48 -10.01 -16.80
C ALA A 34 -14.36 -8.87 -16.24
N ASP A 35 -15.63 -9.15 -15.94
CA ASP A 35 -16.57 -8.15 -15.39
C ASP A 35 -16.18 -7.70 -13.98
N VAL A 36 -15.48 -8.54 -13.20
CA VAL A 36 -14.93 -8.15 -11.89
C VAL A 36 -13.74 -7.22 -12.08
N LEU A 37 -12.86 -7.50 -13.03
CA LEU A 37 -11.74 -6.62 -13.37
C LEU A 37 -12.25 -5.27 -13.90
N ASP A 38 -13.25 -5.29 -14.78
CA ASP A 38 -13.85 -4.08 -15.32
C ASP A 38 -14.43 -3.22 -14.18
N LYS A 39 -15.11 -3.83 -13.20
CA LYS A 39 -15.61 -3.14 -12.00
C LYS A 39 -14.51 -2.54 -11.14
N ALA A 40 -13.42 -3.27 -10.91
CA ALA A 40 -12.27 -2.79 -10.14
C ALA A 40 -11.56 -1.61 -10.83
N GLU A 41 -11.66 -1.52 -12.17
CA GLU A 41 -11.03 -0.47 -12.98
C GLU A 41 -11.93 0.76 -13.20
N ILE A 42 -13.20 0.73 -12.76
CA ILE A 42 -14.15 1.85 -12.92
C ILE A 42 -13.61 3.15 -12.31
N GLY A 43 -13.89 4.27 -13.00
CA GLY A 43 -13.60 5.61 -12.50
C GLY A 43 -12.20 6.13 -12.81
N GLN A 44 -11.36 5.36 -13.52
CA GLN A 44 -10.05 5.85 -13.97
C GLN A 44 -10.23 7.03 -14.94
N VAL A 45 -9.58 8.15 -14.67
CA VAL A 45 -9.60 9.28 -15.62
C VAL A 45 -8.74 8.95 -16.85
N THR A 46 -8.99 9.62 -17.98
CA THR A 46 -8.27 9.39 -19.24
C THR A 46 -6.74 9.48 -19.08
N GLY A 47 -6.25 10.30 -18.15
CA GLY A 47 -4.83 10.48 -17.85
C GLY A 47 -4.17 9.33 -17.05
N GLY A 48 -4.95 8.42 -16.47
CA GLY A 48 -4.48 7.19 -15.80
C GLY A 48 -4.65 7.15 -14.27
N GLY A 49 -4.78 8.29 -13.58
CA GLY A 49 -5.06 8.28 -12.15
C GLY A 49 -6.52 7.94 -11.84
N TRP A 50 -6.82 7.65 -10.57
CA TRP A 50 -8.19 7.61 -10.05
C TRP A 50 -8.48 8.84 -9.20
N PRO A 51 -9.69 9.42 -9.29
CA PRO A 51 -10.10 10.48 -8.39
C PRO A 51 -10.33 9.94 -6.98
N ALA A 52 -10.10 10.80 -5.99
CA ALA A 52 -10.43 10.49 -4.61
C ALA A 52 -11.95 10.46 -4.39
N TYR A 53 -12.43 9.60 -3.49
CA TYR A 53 -13.87 9.56 -3.16
C TYR A 53 -14.34 10.83 -2.46
N TRP A 54 -13.44 11.54 -1.77
CA TRP A 54 -13.69 12.85 -1.15
C TRP A 54 -13.50 14.02 -2.11
N GLY A 55 -13.07 13.76 -3.34
CA GLY A 55 -12.69 14.76 -4.32
C GLY A 55 -13.70 14.98 -5.44
N THR A 56 -13.28 15.77 -6.41
CA THR A 56 -13.92 15.91 -7.73
C THR A 56 -13.30 14.91 -8.71
N ASP A 57 -13.50 15.08 -10.02
CA ASP A 57 -12.86 14.29 -11.08
C ASP A 57 -11.32 14.50 -11.21
N VAL A 58 -10.68 15.07 -10.19
CA VAL A 58 -9.23 15.30 -10.14
C VAL A 58 -8.54 14.02 -9.67
N PRO A 59 -7.59 13.46 -10.42
CA PRO A 59 -6.87 12.25 -10.01
C PRO A 59 -6.06 12.52 -8.73
N SER A 60 -6.14 11.59 -7.79
CA SER A 60 -5.45 11.63 -6.50
C SER A 60 -4.34 10.59 -6.44
N VAL A 61 -3.22 10.96 -5.82
CA VAL A 61 -2.10 10.05 -5.58
C VAL A 61 -2.53 8.94 -4.63
N ASP A 62 -3.17 9.29 -3.51
CA ASP A 62 -3.65 8.34 -2.52
C ASP A 62 -4.65 7.35 -3.09
N ALA A 63 -5.71 7.86 -3.74
CA ALA A 63 -6.75 7.03 -4.34
C ALA A 63 -6.21 6.11 -5.45
N THR A 64 -5.24 6.58 -6.23
CA THR A 64 -4.57 5.76 -7.24
C THR A 64 -3.76 4.64 -6.59
N CYS A 65 -3.03 4.91 -5.52
CA CYS A 65 -2.29 3.88 -4.77
C CYS A 65 -3.23 2.86 -4.13
N PHE A 66 -4.35 3.30 -3.58
CA PHE A 66 -5.40 2.40 -3.06
C PHE A 66 -5.93 1.46 -4.15
N ARG A 67 -6.26 1.98 -5.34
CA ARG A 67 -6.71 1.15 -6.47
C ARG A 67 -5.65 0.18 -6.96
N LEU A 68 -4.37 0.55 -6.95
CA LEU A 68 -3.27 -0.37 -7.26
C LEU A 68 -3.19 -1.52 -6.25
N ALA A 69 -3.50 -1.29 -4.97
CA ALA A 69 -3.59 -2.34 -3.96
C ALA A 69 -4.67 -3.38 -4.29
N GLU A 70 -5.87 -2.92 -4.63
CA GLU A 70 -6.98 -3.80 -5.02
C GLU A 70 -6.66 -4.59 -6.29
N LEU A 71 -6.02 -3.95 -7.28
CA LEU A 71 -5.60 -4.61 -8.51
C LEU A 71 -4.48 -5.63 -8.28
N ASP A 72 -3.52 -5.37 -7.41
CA ASP A 72 -2.48 -6.37 -7.07
C ASP A 72 -3.10 -7.61 -6.41
N ASP A 73 -4.11 -7.44 -5.56
CA ASP A 73 -4.86 -8.55 -4.95
C ASP A 73 -5.69 -9.37 -5.97
N LEU A 74 -5.94 -8.80 -7.15
CA LEU A 74 -6.59 -9.47 -8.28
C LEU A 74 -5.60 -10.05 -9.30
N GLY A 75 -4.28 -9.91 -9.06
CA GLY A 75 -3.25 -10.26 -10.04
C GLY A 75 -3.23 -9.33 -11.26
N ALA A 76 -3.82 -8.15 -11.14
CA ALA A 76 -4.11 -7.22 -12.22
C ALA A 76 -3.08 -6.09 -12.35
N ILE A 77 -1.97 -6.11 -11.61
CA ILE A 77 -0.95 -5.05 -11.67
C ILE A 77 -0.32 -4.87 -13.08
N GLY A 78 -0.35 -5.93 -13.90
CA GLY A 78 0.12 -5.90 -15.28
C GLY A 78 -0.91 -5.39 -16.31
N ARG A 79 -2.17 -5.17 -15.92
CA ARG A 79 -3.25 -4.80 -16.84
C ARG A 79 -3.13 -3.35 -17.33
N PRO A 80 -3.72 -3.01 -18.50
CA PRO A 80 -3.63 -1.67 -19.07
C PRO A 80 -4.03 -0.54 -18.11
N ALA A 81 -5.05 -0.73 -17.26
CA ALA A 81 -5.46 0.27 -16.28
C ALA A 81 -4.36 0.52 -15.23
N ALA A 82 -3.83 -0.53 -14.59
CA ALA A 82 -2.72 -0.42 -13.67
C ALA A 82 -1.47 0.21 -14.31
N ARG A 83 -1.14 -0.18 -15.55
CA ARG A 83 -0.02 0.43 -16.30
C ARG A 83 -0.21 1.92 -16.55
N LYS A 84 -1.41 2.36 -16.89
CA LYS A 84 -1.73 3.79 -17.03
C LYS A 84 -1.59 4.54 -15.70
N ALA A 85 -2.00 3.95 -14.59
CA ALA A 85 -1.84 4.54 -13.26
C ALA A 85 -0.38 4.65 -12.84
N LEU A 86 0.43 3.61 -13.03
CA LEU A 86 1.86 3.64 -12.76
C LEU A 86 2.57 4.70 -13.62
N ALA A 87 2.20 4.80 -14.90
CA ALA A 87 2.72 5.84 -15.78
C ALA A 87 2.28 7.25 -15.35
N TRP A 88 1.03 7.39 -14.85
CA TRP A 88 0.55 8.64 -14.28
C TRP A 88 1.34 9.00 -13.02
N LEU A 89 1.51 8.10 -12.06
CA LEU A 89 2.35 8.30 -10.88
C LEU A 89 3.77 8.73 -11.28
N GLY A 90 4.38 8.05 -12.26
CA GLY A 90 5.72 8.41 -12.74
C GLY A 90 5.82 9.82 -13.31
N ARG A 91 4.79 10.32 -14.00
CA ARG A 91 4.75 11.70 -14.51
C ARG A 91 4.35 12.73 -13.47
N SER A 92 3.65 12.32 -12.41
CA SER A 92 3.22 13.18 -11.31
C SER A 92 4.35 13.46 -10.30
N GLN A 93 5.49 12.75 -10.38
CA GLN A 93 6.65 13.04 -9.53
C GLN A 93 7.15 14.46 -9.77
N ARG A 94 7.39 15.20 -8.69
CA ARG A 94 7.93 16.55 -8.74
C ARG A 94 9.44 16.56 -9.00
N PRO A 95 10.01 17.72 -9.41
CA PRO A 95 11.45 17.83 -9.63
C PRO A 95 12.32 17.46 -8.43
N ASP A 96 11.80 17.61 -7.21
CA ASP A 96 12.46 17.22 -5.96
C ASP A 96 12.26 15.75 -5.56
N GLY A 97 11.65 14.94 -6.42
CA GLY A 97 11.47 13.51 -6.20
C GLY A 97 10.25 13.13 -5.37
N MET A 98 9.45 14.10 -4.92
CA MET A 98 8.29 13.85 -4.05
C MET A 98 6.97 13.85 -4.83
N TRP A 99 5.93 13.33 -4.17
CA TRP A 99 4.54 13.42 -4.60
C TRP A 99 3.72 14.19 -3.58
N GLU A 100 2.73 14.94 -4.07
CA GLU A 100 1.62 15.43 -3.25
C GLU A 100 0.35 15.45 -4.11
N GLU A 101 -0.79 15.66 -3.44
CA GLU A 101 -2.05 15.86 -4.12
C GLU A 101 -2.12 17.19 -4.91
N ASP A 102 -3.01 17.22 -5.90
CA ASP A 102 -3.31 18.45 -6.64
C ASP A 102 -3.88 19.52 -5.69
N ALA A 103 -3.42 20.76 -5.80
CA ALA A 103 -3.85 21.88 -4.97
C ALA A 103 -5.38 22.11 -4.99
N LYS A 104 -6.09 21.69 -6.05
CA LYS A 104 -7.56 21.73 -6.12
C LYS A 104 -8.24 20.87 -5.06
N LEU A 105 -7.56 19.88 -4.52
CA LEU A 105 -8.08 19.01 -3.46
C LEU A 105 -7.96 19.64 -2.07
N ALA A 106 -7.26 20.78 -1.91
CA ALA A 106 -6.94 21.35 -0.60
C ALA A 106 -8.17 21.70 0.28
N GLY A 107 -9.34 21.93 -0.32
CA GLY A 107 -10.57 22.23 0.42
C GLY A 107 -11.35 21.00 0.90
N VAL A 108 -10.99 19.80 0.46
CA VAL A 108 -11.72 18.55 0.71
C VAL A 108 -10.83 17.37 1.11
N ALA A 109 -9.51 17.51 0.95
CA ALA A 109 -8.56 16.46 1.26
C ALA A 109 -8.55 16.15 2.77
N PRO A 110 -8.48 14.87 3.15
CA PRO A 110 -8.23 14.47 4.53
C PRO A 110 -6.78 14.81 4.93
N PRO A 111 -6.44 14.79 6.23
CA PRO A 111 -5.12 15.18 6.73
C PRO A 111 -3.95 14.44 6.06
N TRP A 112 -4.09 13.15 5.77
CA TRP A 112 -3.02 12.35 5.16
C TRP A 112 -2.80 12.63 3.67
N ALA A 113 -3.73 13.34 3.02
CA ALA A 113 -3.64 13.67 1.59
C ALA A 113 -3.68 15.20 1.38
N GLN A 114 -3.49 16.00 2.43
CA GLN A 114 -3.61 17.45 2.35
C GLN A 114 -2.49 18.05 1.48
N PRO A 115 -2.81 18.74 0.36
CA PRO A 115 -1.81 19.43 -0.44
C PRO A 115 -1.08 20.51 0.38
N GLY A 116 0.25 20.57 0.25
CA GLY A 116 1.10 21.53 0.95
C GLY A 116 1.41 21.18 2.41
N ASP A 117 0.90 20.06 2.94
CA ASP A 117 1.30 19.53 4.24
C ASP A 117 2.52 18.59 4.10
N ASP A 118 3.55 18.80 4.91
CA ASP A 118 4.81 18.05 4.81
C ASP A 118 4.66 16.58 5.23
N GLU A 119 3.81 16.27 6.21
CA GLU A 119 3.57 14.89 6.65
C GLU A 119 2.82 14.10 5.57
N ALA A 120 1.77 14.70 4.99
CA ALA A 120 1.00 14.13 3.88
C ALA A 120 1.88 13.92 2.64
N ARG A 121 2.69 14.92 2.30
CA ARG A 121 3.61 14.83 1.16
C ARG A 121 4.63 13.71 1.32
N LEU A 122 5.19 13.52 2.52
CA LEU A 122 6.12 12.42 2.77
C LEU A 122 5.42 11.05 2.66
N TYR A 123 4.21 10.93 3.19
CA TYR A 123 3.37 9.74 3.04
C TYR A 123 3.14 9.40 1.56
N LEU A 124 2.57 10.34 0.79
CA LEU A 124 2.25 10.16 -0.62
C LEU A 124 3.50 9.81 -1.45
N THR A 125 4.65 10.37 -1.08
CA THR A 125 5.94 10.03 -1.72
C THR A 125 6.30 8.57 -1.51
N THR A 126 6.26 8.06 -0.28
CA THR A 126 6.56 6.65 -0.01
C THR A 126 5.52 5.70 -0.60
N ASN A 127 4.24 6.09 -0.62
CA ASN A 127 3.15 5.30 -1.19
C ASN A 127 3.26 5.18 -2.72
N ALA A 128 3.44 6.30 -3.41
CA ALA A 128 3.64 6.30 -4.86
C ALA A 128 4.91 5.52 -5.26
N ALA A 129 6.02 5.74 -4.56
CA ALA A 129 7.28 5.05 -4.83
C ALA A 129 7.18 3.53 -4.58
N PHE A 130 6.50 3.11 -3.51
CA PHE A 130 6.21 1.69 -3.26
C PHE A 130 5.48 1.05 -4.44
N TRP A 131 4.44 1.71 -4.97
CA TRP A 131 3.70 1.17 -6.11
C TRP A 131 4.50 1.17 -7.41
N LEU A 132 5.38 2.14 -7.63
CA LEU A 132 6.34 2.08 -8.74
C LEU A 132 7.26 0.87 -8.62
N VAL A 133 7.81 0.60 -7.43
CA VAL A 133 8.61 -0.61 -7.16
C VAL A 133 7.82 -1.88 -7.46
N VAL A 134 6.58 -1.97 -6.96
CA VAL A 134 5.73 -3.15 -7.14
C VAL A 134 5.33 -3.37 -8.61
N GLY A 135 5.05 -2.29 -9.34
CA GLY A 135 4.67 -2.33 -10.74
C GLY A 135 5.82 -2.63 -11.70
N GLY A 136 7.05 -2.30 -11.30
CA GLY A 136 8.24 -2.44 -12.13
C GLY A 136 8.27 -1.47 -13.33
N PRO A 137 9.37 -1.49 -14.10
CA PRO A 137 9.55 -0.59 -15.22
C PRO A 137 8.54 -0.89 -16.34
N PRO A 138 8.12 0.14 -17.11
CA PRO A 138 7.40 -0.08 -18.36
C PRO A 138 8.30 -0.78 -19.39
N ASP A 139 7.68 -1.41 -20.40
CA ASP A 139 8.41 -2.01 -21.50
C ASP A 139 9.26 -0.95 -22.23
N GLY A 140 10.54 -1.22 -22.39
CA GLY A 140 11.48 -0.30 -23.05
C GLY A 140 11.95 0.87 -22.19
N ASP A 141 11.78 0.82 -20.86
CA ASP A 141 12.35 1.82 -19.94
C ASP A 141 13.88 1.91 -20.09
N ASP A 142 14.37 3.15 -20.22
CA ASP A 142 15.78 3.49 -20.41
C ASP A 142 16.49 3.84 -19.08
N GLY A 143 15.91 3.45 -17.94
CA GLY A 143 16.42 3.75 -16.59
C GLY A 143 15.72 4.92 -15.91
N GLU A 144 14.76 5.58 -16.57
CA GLU A 144 13.97 6.64 -15.98
C GLU A 144 13.14 6.13 -14.78
N HIS A 145 12.57 4.93 -14.87
CA HIS A 145 11.84 4.31 -13.75
C HIS A 145 12.72 4.15 -12.50
N ALA A 146 13.92 3.60 -12.65
CA ALA A 146 14.87 3.45 -11.55
C ALA A 146 15.28 4.81 -10.96
N THR A 147 15.45 5.82 -11.82
CA THR A 147 15.78 7.20 -11.40
C THR A 147 14.66 7.81 -10.55
N ARG A 148 13.39 7.62 -10.92
CA ARG A 148 12.24 8.10 -10.13
C ARG A 148 12.20 7.50 -8.74
N ILE A 149 12.40 6.18 -8.64
CA ILE A 149 12.43 5.45 -7.36
C ILE A 149 13.60 5.94 -6.50
N ALA A 150 14.80 6.10 -7.09
CA ALA A 150 15.97 6.59 -6.38
C ALA A 150 15.76 7.99 -5.79
N ARG A 151 15.19 8.93 -6.56
CA ARG A 151 14.88 10.29 -6.07
C ARG A 151 13.89 10.28 -4.90
N ALA A 152 12.87 9.42 -4.97
CA ALA A 152 11.91 9.26 -3.88
C ALA A 152 12.58 8.75 -2.60
N ALA A 153 13.47 7.76 -2.73
CA ALA A 153 14.22 7.20 -1.62
C ALA A 153 15.21 8.20 -1.02
N GLU A 154 15.88 9.01 -1.85
CA GLU A 154 16.74 10.11 -1.39
C GLU A 154 15.95 11.15 -0.60
N ALA A 155 14.79 11.59 -1.13
CA ALA A 155 13.92 12.54 -0.44
C ALA A 155 13.39 12.00 0.90
N PHE A 156 12.97 10.73 0.93
CA PHE A 156 12.55 10.07 2.16
C PHE A 156 13.70 9.94 3.17
N ARG A 157 14.87 9.48 2.73
CA ARG A 157 16.07 9.35 3.58
C ARG A 157 16.51 10.69 4.15
N ALA A 158 16.46 11.75 3.36
CA ALA A 158 16.78 13.11 3.82
C ALA A 158 15.80 13.63 4.89
N SER A 159 14.61 13.06 4.97
CA SER A 159 13.58 13.40 5.96
C SER A 159 13.70 12.59 7.25
N LEU A 160 14.54 11.55 7.30
CA LEU A 160 14.75 10.74 8.51
C LEU A 160 15.45 11.56 9.59
N ARG A 161 14.98 11.41 10.83
CA ARG A 161 15.66 11.93 12.01
C ARG A 161 16.86 11.04 12.35
N SER A 162 17.77 11.57 13.16
CA SER A 162 19.00 10.85 13.56
C SER A 162 18.74 9.56 14.35
N ASP A 163 17.56 9.42 14.95
CA ASP A 163 17.11 8.23 15.67
C ASP A 163 16.41 7.20 14.77
N GLY A 164 16.36 7.42 13.45
CA GLY A 164 15.68 6.56 12.49
C GLY A 164 14.17 6.78 12.40
N SER A 165 13.61 7.68 13.20
CA SER A 165 12.19 8.04 13.09
C SER A 165 11.94 8.97 11.90
N TRP A 166 10.69 9.00 11.42
CA TRP A 166 10.25 9.86 10.32
C TRP A 166 9.18 10.86 10.82
N PRO A 167 9.11 12.06 10.21
CA PRO A 167 8.13 13.09 10.56
C PRO A 167 6.86 12.96 9.71
N SER A 168 6.12 11.85 9.85
CA SER A 168 4.87 11.63 9.11
C SER A 168 4.07 10.49 9.77
N PHE A 169 2.91 10.17 9.18
CA PHE A 169 2.05 9.06 9.55
C PHE A 169 2.81 7.73 9.66
N LEU A 170 2.29 6.81 10.48
CA LEU A 170 2.94 5.52 10.73
C LEU A 170 3.21 4.74 9.44
N VAL A 171 2.26 4.79 8.51
CA VAL A 171 2.31 4.15 7.20
C VAL A 171 3.51 4.54 6.35
N THR A 172 3.96 5.78 6.46
CA THR A 172 5.16 6.28 5.79
C THR A 172 6.40 5.48 6.17
N GLY A 173 6.45 4.98 7.42
CA GLY A 173 7.56 4.19 7.94
C GLY A 173 7.72 2.85 7.24
N TRP A 174 6.67 2.03 7.19
CA TRP A 174 6.81 0.70 6.58
C TRP A 174 6.90 0.76 5.05
N LEU A 175 6.27 1.74 4.40
CA LEU A 175 6.44 1.97 2.96
C LEU A 175 7.84 2.49 2.63
N GLY A 176 8.36 3.43 3.43
CA GLY A 176 9.74 3.89 3.34
C GLY A 176 10.74 2.76 3.61
N CYS A 177 10.50 1.94 4.63
CA CYS A 177 11.31 0.74 4.92
C CYS A 177 11.34 -0.23 3.74
N ALA A 178 10.18 -0.50 3.12
CA ALA A 178 10.05 -1.33 1.93
C ALA A 178 10.86 -0.77 0.76
N LEU A 179 10.76 0.54 0.51
CA LEU A 179 11.47 1.25 -0.55
C LEU A 179 13.00 1.17 -0.36
N LEU A 180 13.49 1.48 0.84
CA LEU A 180 14.92 1.45 1.14
C LEU A 180 15.48 0.03 1.07
N TYR A 181 14.73 -0.96 1.56
CA TYR A 181 15.11 -2.37 1.46
C TYR A 181 15.23 -2.81 0.00
N HIS A 182 14.26 -2.45 -0.84
CA HIS A 182 14.26 -2.79 -2.26
C HIS A 182 15.49 -2.24 -3.00
N LEU A 183 15.93 -1.02 -2.65
CA LEU A 183 17.12 -0.40 -3.22
C LEU A 183 18.45 -0.88 -2.61
N GLY A 184 18.41 -1.80 -1.64
CA GLY A 184 19.58 -2.32 -0.96
C GLY A 184 20.18 -1.38 0.09
N TRP A 185 19.44 -0.34 0.52
CA TRP A 185 19.85 0.56 1.60
C TRP A 185 19.49 -0.07 2.96
N PHE A 186 20.12 -1.22 3.22
CA PHE A 186 19.75 -2.10 4.33
C PHE A 186 20.01 -1.47 5.70
N TYR A 187 20.98 -0.58 5.83
CA TYR A 187 21.27 0.08 7.10
C TYR A 187 20.13 1.01 7.52
N GLU A 188 19.71 1.91 6.64
CA GLU A 188 18.59 2.83 6.86
C GLU A 188 17.27 2.06 7.02
N SER A 189 17.04 1.02 6.20
CA SER A 189 15.90 0.13 6.36
C SER A 189 15.88 -0.51 7.76
N ALA A 190 17.01 -1.03 8.24
CA ALA A 190 17.10 -1.66 9.56
C ALA A 190 16.80 -0.69 10.71
N GLN A 191 17.24 0.57 10.61
CA GLN A 191 16.90 1.60 11.62
C GLN A 191 15.38 1.82 11.72
N ILE A 192 14.70 1.87 10.58
CA ILE A 192 13.25 2.01 10.53
C ILE A 192 12.57 0.75 11.08
N GLN A 193 13.09 -0.45 10.78
CA GLN A 193 12.56 -1.70 11.33
C GLN A 193 12.60 -1.71 12.87
N VAL A 194 13.69 -1.23 13.49
CA VAL A 194 13.79 -1.04 14.95
C VAL A 194 12.64 -0.16 15.46
N ALA A 195 12.47 1.02 14.87
CA ALA A 195 11.39 1.94 15.27
C ALA A 195 9.98 1.37 15.03
N LEU A 196 9.78 0.59 13.97
CA LEU A 196 8.50 -0.08 13.70
C LEU A 196 8.21 -1.19 14.69
N ALA A 197 9.21 -2.00 15.04
CA ALA A 197 9.01 -3.13 15.93
C ALA A 197 8.66 -2.71 17.37
N ASP A 198 9.17 -1.57 17.83
CA ASP A 198 8.76 -0.98 19.11
C ASP A 198 7.28 -0.56 19.09
N ARG A 199 6.72 -0.26 17.91
CA ARG A 199 5.32 0.17 17.72
C ARG A 199 4.35 -0.98 17.46
N VAL A 200 4.81 -2.08 16.84
CA VAL A 200 3.98 -3.25 16.49
C VAL A 200 3.08 -3.74 17.65
N PRO A 201 3.53 -3.80 18.92
CA PRO A 201 2.66 -4.23 20.02
C PRO A 201 1.40 -3.37 20.21
N GLU A 202 1.44 -2.10 19.80
CA GLU A 202 0.36 -1.12 19.95
C GLU A 202 -0.41 -0.88 18.65
N MET A 203 0.08 -1.36 17.51
CA MET A 203 -0.55 -1.16 16.20
C MET A 203 -1.93 -1.82 16.12
N THR A 204 -2.83 -1.19 15.35
CA THR A 204 -4.14 -1.76 15.02
C THR A 204 -3.98 -3.00 14.14
N ALA A 205 -5.06 -3.76 13.96
CA ALA A 205 -5.05 -4.89 13.05
C ALA A 205 -4.78 -4.46 11.60
N ALA A 206 -5.40 -3.35 11.16
CA ALA A 206 -5.25 -2.80 9.82
C ALA A 206 -3.82 -2.34 9.52
N ASP A 207 -3.21 -1.59 10.45
CA ASP A 207 -1.84 -1.16 10.34
C ASP A 207 -0.87 -2.35 10.31
N THR A 208 -1.07 -3.34 11.19
CA THR A 208 -0.22 -4.53 11.25
C THR A 208 -0.30 -5.35 9.97
N ALA A 209 -1.51 -5.54 9.43
CA ALA A 209 -1.74 -6.25 8.18
C ALA A 209 -1.07 -5.52 7.01
N SER A 210 -1.20 -4.20 6.94
CA SER A 210 -0.64 -3.35 5.89
C SER A 210 0.89 -3.35 5.92
N LEU A 211 1.50 -3.18 7.10
CA LEU A 211 2.95 -3.28 7.30
C LEU A 211 3.48 -4.62 6.81
N PHE A 212 2.88 -5.72 7.27
CA PHE A 212 3.37 -7.06 6.94
C PHE A 212 3.18 -7.33 5.44
N SER A 213 2.01 -7.04 4.89
CA SER A 213 1.73 -7.20 3.45
C SER A 213 2.73 -6.42 2.59
N ALA A 214 3.00 -5.16 2.90
CA ALA A 214 3.90 -4.30 2.12
C ALA A 214 5.36 -4.81 2.13
N LEU A 215 5.89 -5.10 3.32
CA LEU A 215 7.28 -5.59 3.46
C LEU A 215 7.47 -6.96 2.83
N ARG A 216 6.49 -7.85 2.98
CA ARG A 216 6.52 -9.15 2.31
C ARG A 216 6.44 -9.00 0.79
N ARG A 217 5.63 -8.06 0.29
CA ARG A 217 5.44 -7.84 -1.15
C ARG A 217 6.72 -7.42 -1.88
N ILE A 218 7.66 -6.78 -1.19
CA ILE A 218 8.98 -6.40 -1.72
C ILE A 218 10.06 -7.47 -1.50
N GLY A 219 9.70 -8.63 -0.94
CA GLY A 219 10.60 -9.78 -0.79
C GLY A 219 11.29 -9.91 0.56
N MET A 220 10.87 -9.15 1.59
CA MET A 220 11.41 -9.35 2.93
C MET A 220 11.03 -10.73 3.46
N SER A 221 12.01 -11.44 4.04
CA SER A 221 11.83 -12.80 4.54
C SER A 221 10.78 -12.85 5.63
N THR A 222 9.91 -13.87 5.63
CA THR A 222 8.96 -14.10 6.73
C THR A 222 9.62 -14.48 8.05
N GLU A 223 10.89 -14.88 8.01
CA GLU A 223 11.74 -15.13 9.18
C GLU A 223 12.38 -13.84 9.72
N ASP A 224 12.16 -12.71 9.06
CA ASP A 224 12.54 -11.41 9.61
C ASP A 224 11.81 -11.18 10.95
N TRP A 225 12.53 -10.62 11.90
CA TRP A 225 12.09 -10.45 13.28
C TRP A 225 10.92 -9.44 13.37
N LEU A 226 10.88 -8.43 12.51
CA LEU A 226 9.74 -7.51 12.41
C LEU A 226 8.50 -8.21 11.86
N LEU A 227 8.65 -9.04 10.82
CA LEU A 227 7.53 -9.80 10.25
C LEU A 227 7.04 -10.90 11.19
N THR A 228 7.94 -11.46 12.01
CA THR A 228 7.58 -12.37 13.10
C THR A 228 6.75 -11.67 14.17
N ALA A 229 7.15 -10.45 14.57
CA ALA A 229 6.38 -9.63 15.51
C ALA A 229 5.00 -9.24 14.94
N ALA A 230 4.94 -8.83 13.67
CA ALA A 230 3.68 -8.50 13.00
C ALA A 230 2.74 -9.72 12.89
N ARG A 231 3.27 -10.90 12.56
CA ARG A 231 2.51 -12.16 12.57
C ARG A 231 1.91 -12.45 13.94
N ARG A 232 2.69 -12.25 15.01
CA ARG A 232 2.20 -12.41 16.39
C ARG A 232 1.08 -11.42 16.67
N ARG A 233 1.26 -10.15 16.34
CA ARG A 233 0.24 -9.11 16.55
C ARG A 233 -1.06 -9.39 15.79
N LEU A 234 -0.99 -9.86 14.54
CA LEU A 234 -2.18 -10.30 13.81
C LEU A 234 -2.90 -11.47 14.51
N SER A 235 -2.17 -12.36 15.17
CA SER A 235 -2.79 -13.45 15.92
C SER A 235 -3.47 -12.98 17.21
N GLU A 236 -3.00 -11.89 17.81
CA GLU A 236 -3.57 -11.30 19.03
C GLU A 236 -4.80 -10.43 18.73
N THR A 237 -4.90 -9.91 17.51
CA THR A 237 -5.97 -8.99 17.06
C THR A 237 -7.02 -9.64 16.17
N GLN A 238 -6.87 -10.93 15.85
CA GLN A 238 -7.89 -11.66 15.10
C GLN A 238 -9.13 -11.86 15.97
N ARG A 239 -10.30 -11.48 15.44
CA ARG A 239 -11.59 -11.68 16.12
C ARG A 239 -12.02 -13.14 16.07
N SER A 240 -12.98 -13.50 16.92
CA SER A 240 -13.52 -14.87 16.99
C SER A 240 -14.26 -15.33 15.73
N ASP A 241 -14.73 -14.40 14.89
CA ASP A 241 -15.34 -14.69 13.59
C ASP A 241 -14.31 -14.86 12.46
N GLY A 242 -13.02 -14.75 12.78
CA GLY A 242 -11.90 -14.87 11.84
C GLY A 242 -11.48 -13.56 11.17
N GLY A 243 -12.27 -12.48 11.31
CA GLY A 243 -11.98 -11.18 10.72
C GLY A 243 -11.00 -10.34 11.53
N TRP A 244 -10.55 -9.25 10.91
CA TRP A 244 -9.79 -8.17 11.57
C TRP A 244 -10.52 -6.84 11.41
N GLU A 245 -10.41 -6.00 12.43
CA GLU A 245 -11.03 -4.67 12.44
C GLU A 245 -10.28 -3.69 11.54
N SER A 246 -11.03 -2.84 10.85
CA SER A 246 -10.52 -1.70 10.08
C SER A 246 -10.59 -0.42 10.91
N ASP A 247 -9.59 0.44 10.74
CA ASP A 247 -9.57 1.78 11.34
C ASP A 247 -10.56 2.74 10.64
N ASP A 248 -11.06 2.39 9.46
CA ASP A 248 -12.02 3.16 8.66
C ASP A 248 -13.49 2.76 8.91
N GLY A 249 -13.71 1.81 9.83
CA GLY A 249 -15.03 1.31 10.23
C GLY A 249 -15.40 -0.05 9.66
N ASP A 250 -16.51 -0.61 10.18
CA ASP A 250 -16.86 -2.02 10.01
C ASP A 250 -17.05 -2.46 8.55
N GLN A 251 -17.50 -1.55 7.69
CA GLN A 251 -17.67 -1.81 6.26
C GLN A 251 -16.36 -2.16 5.54
N PHE A 252 -15.21 -1.80 6.12
CA PHE A 252 -13.88 -2.08 5.58
C PHE A 252 -13.19 -3.28 6.25
N ASN A 253 -13.83 -3.96 7.21
CA ASN A 253 -13.27 -5.15 7.87
C ASN A 253 -12.91 -6.27 6.86
N VAL A 254 -13.68 -6.41 5.76
CA VAL A 254 -13.36 -7.36 4.69
C VAL A 254 -12.04 -6.99 4.00
N HIS A 255 -11.83 -5.71 3.73
CA HIS A 255 -10.59 -5.22 3.12
C HIS A 255 -9.39 -5.49 4.04
N THR A 256 -9.49 -5.16 5.33
CA THR A 256 -8.44 -5.49 6.31
C THR A 256 -8.16 -6.99 6.39
N THR A 257 -9.21 -7.80 6.38
CA THR A 257 -9.08 -9.27 6.43
C THR A 257 -8.37 -9.81 5.17
N LEU A 258 -8.67 -9.29 3.98
CA LEU A 258 -7.94 -9.63 2.76
C LEU A 258 -6.47 -9.24 2.83
N THR A 259 -6.14 -8.05 3.35
CA THR A 259 -4.76 -7.60 3.57
C THR A 259 -4.03 -8.51 4.55
N ALA A 260 -4.68 -8.94 5.64
CA ALA A 260 -4.09 -9.89 6.59
C ALA A 260 -3.86 -11.28 5.96
N ILE A 261 -4.80 -11.78 5.16
CA ILE A 261 -4.63 -13.03 4.40
C ILE A 261 -3.42 -12.93 3.47
N ARG A 262 -3.29 -11.82 2.73
CA ARG A 262 -2.14 -11.55 1.84
C ARG A 262 -0.82 -11.51 2.60
N ALA A 263 -0.79 -10.86 3.77
CA ALA A 263 0.41 -10.83 4.60
C ALA A 263 0.86 -12.23 5.03
N LEU A 264 -0.09 -13.10 5.37
CA LEU A 264 0.16 -14.41 5.97
C LEU A 264 0.37 -15.56 4.97
N ARG A 265 -0.08 -15.42 3.71
CA ARG A 265 0.01 -16.47 2.66
C ARG A 265 1.13 -16.26 1.69
#